data_AF-A0A398CN93-F1
#
_entry.id   AF-A0A398CN93-F1
#
_cell.length_a   1.000
_cell.length_b   1.000
_cell.length_c   1.000
_cell.angle_alpha   90.00
_cell.angle_beta   90.00
_cell.angle_gamma   90.00
#
_symmetry.space_group_name_H-M   'P 1'
#
loop_
_entity.id
_entity.type
_entity.pdbx_description
1 polymer ?
#
loop_
_entity_poly.entity_id
_entity_poly.type
_entity_poly.pdbx_seq_one_letter_code
_entity_poly.pdbx_strand_id
1 'polypeptide(L)'
;MRQGFILTGLALAVWIVSTLFFSLFGDWVLGEVGEANFGSSLFLLEILTFLVLIGLSLVVRLRLFPEKGSATRFGFTAAAVGLLLDTFTVMKREQVFPDFSEQQHHAWSVWMTLAYAMFLLVPAVVDRLVPEKKSDIRAEEPEELGLPEDETKASSYSAHAEE
;
A
#
# COMPACT_ATOMS: atom_id res chain seq x y z
N MET A 1 -9.66 4.37 15.68
CA MET A 1 -8.55 3.76 16.48
C MET A 1 -8.21 2.33 16.06
N ARG A 2 -9.17 1.42 15.79
CA ARG A 2 -8.87 0.00 15.47
C ARG A 2 -7.98 -0.23 14.24
N GLN A 3 -8.14 0.57 13.18
CA GLN A 3 -7.35 0.42 11.95
C GLN A 3 -5.85 0.68 12.16
N GLY A 4 -5.47 1.67 12.98
CA GLY A 4 -4.06 1.96 13.26
C GLY A 4 -3.34 0.82 13.98
N PHE A 5 -4.01 0.14 14.90
CA PHE A 5 -3.45 -1.04 15.60
C PHE A 5 -3.26 -2.23 14.67
N ILE A 6 -4.15 -2.44 13.71
CA ILE A 6 -4.02 -3.53 12.72
C ILE A 6 -2.85 -3.26 11.78
N LEU A 7 -2.72 -2.02 11.31
CA LEU A 7 -1.64 -1.62 10.39
C LEU A 7 -0.26 -1.72 11.06
N THR A 8 -0.14 -1.25 12.30
CA THR A 8 1.11 -1.34 13.07
C THR A 8 1.45 -2.79 13.45
N GLY A 9 0.45 -3.60 13.83
CA GLY A 9 0.64 -5.03 14.07
C GLY A 9 1.08 -5.79 12.82
N LEU A 10 0.53 -5.46 11.65
CA LEU A 10 0.95 -6.04 10.38
C LEU A 10 2.38 -5.61 10.00
N ALA A 11 2.73 -4.33 10.21
CA ALA A 11 4.10 -3.84 10.00
C ALA A 11 5.10 -4.59 10.89
N LEU A 12 4.77 -4.78 12.17
CA LEU A 12 5.58 -5.54 13.10
C LEU A 12 5.71 -7.01 12.65
N ALA A 13 4.62 -7.63 12.21
CA ALA A 13 4.65 -9.00 11.71
C ALA A 13 5.54 -9.15 10.47
N VAL A 14 5.42 -8.22 9.50
CA VAL A 14 6.28 -8.19 8.30
C VAL A 14 7.74 -8.03 8.69
N TRP A 15 8.03 -7.13 9.65
CA TRP A 15 9.38 -6.96 10.18
C TRP A 15 9.92 -8.24 10.82
N ILE A 16 9.18 -8.86 11.76
CA ILE A 16 9.61 -10.11 12.42
C ILE A 16 9.88 -11.22 11.39
N VAL A 17 8.98 -11.40 10.42
CA VAL A 17 9.14 -12.42 9.38
C VAL A 17 10.37 -12.14 8.52
N SER A 18 10.61 -10.88 8.16
CA SER A 18 11.80 -10.49 7.40
C SER A 18 13.08 -10.71 8.20
N THR A 19 13.14 -10.25 9.46
CA THR A 19 14.29 -10.46 10.34
C THR A 19 14.59 -11.94 10.54
N LEU A 20 13.56 -12.78 10.76
CA LEU A 20 13.73 -14.22 10.90
C LEU A 20 14.22 -14.86 9.60
N PHE A 21 13.72 -14.42 8.44
CA PHE A 21 14.20 -14.91 7.15
C PHE A 21 15.70 -14.64 6.99
N PHE A 22 16.18 -13.43 7.30
CA PHE A 22 17.61 -13.13 7.26
C PHE A 22 18.40 -13.82 8.35
N SER A 23 17.83 -14.05 9.53
CA SER A 23 18.51 -14.82 10.58
C SER A 23 18.71 -16.28 10.18
N LEU A 24 17.79 -16.89 9.42
CA LEU A 24 17.85 -18.30 9.03
C LEU A 24 18.56 -18.55 7.70
N PHE A 25 18.39 -17.66 6.74
CA PHE A 25 18.87 -17.82 5.37
C PHE A 25 19.87 -16.74 4.95
N GLY A 26 20.17 -15.78 5.84
CA GLY A 26 21.03 -14.64 5.55
C GLY A 26 22.41 -15.03 5.07
N ASP A 27 23.04 -16.01 5.73
CA ASP A 27 24.37 -16.49 5.36
C ASP A 27 24.42 -17.06 3.92
N TRP A 28 23.32 -17.66 3.47
CA TRP A 28 23.23 -18.23 2.12
C TRP A 28 22.75 -17.22 1.06
N VAL A 29 21.88 -16.28 1.45
CA VAL A 29 21.23 -15.35 0.52
C VAL A 29 22.01 -14.04 0.36
N LEU A 30 22.74 -13.60 1.39
CA LEU A 30 23.60 -12.42 1.36
C LEU A 30 25.00 -12.86 0.99
N GLY A 31 25.36 -12.66 -0.28
CA GLY A 31 26.74 -12.79 -0.70
C GLY A 31 27.63 -11.76 0.01
N GLU A 32 28.88 -12.13 0.26
CA GLU A 32 29.85 -11.21 0.87
C GLU A 32 30.22 -10.08 -0.09
N VAL A 33 30.36 -8.88 0.45
CA VAL A 33 30.82 -7.70 -0.29
C VAL A 33 32.28 -7.92 -0.71
N GLY A 34 32.49 -8.17 -2.01
CA GLY A 34 33.82 -8.43 -2.59
C GLY A 34 33.89 -9.72 -3.41
N GLU A 35 32.90 -10.61 -3.29
CA GLU A 35 32.82 -11.80 -4.12
C GLU A 35 32.18 -11.52 -5.49
N ALA A 36 32.58 -12.29 -6.51
CA ALA A 36 32.03 -12.19 -7.86
C ALA A 36 30.51 -12.40 -7.91
N ASN A 37 29.95 -13.13 -6.95
CA ASN A 37 28.52 -13.47 -6.88
C ASN A 37 27.68 -12.42 -6.14
N PHE A 38 28.30 -11.41 -5.50
CA PHE A 38 27.60 -10.40 -4.70
C PHE A 38 26.46 -9.73 -5.47
N GLY A 39 26.74 -9.28 -6.70
CA GLY A 39 25.74 -8.62 -7.54
C GLY A 39 24.58 -9.54 -7.92
N SER A 40 24.86 -10.81 -8.20
CA SER A 40 23.83 -11.81 -8.52
C SER A 40 22.95 -12.12 -7.31
N SER A 41 23.54 -12.32 -6.13
CA SER A 41 22.79 -12.56 -4.88
C SER A 41 21.90 -11.36 -4.53
N LEU A 42 22.43 -10.14 -4.64
CA LEU A 42 21.67 -8.91 -4.39
C LEU A 42 20.50 -8.78 -5.38
N PHE A 43 20.74 -9.01 -6.68
CA PHE A 43 19.69 -8.95 -7.69
C PHE A 43 18.59 -10.01 -7.48
N LEU A 44 18.97 -11.21 -7.07
CA LEU A 44 18.03 -12.30 -6.79
C LEU A 44 17.17 -11.99 -5.55
N LEU A 45 17.80 -11.40 -4.53
CA LEU A 45 17.14 -10.91 -3.33
C LEU A 45 16.20 -9.71 -3.64
N GLU A 46 16.60 -8.84 -4.56
CA GLU A 46 15.77 -7.72 -5.03
C GLU A 46 14.52 -8.23 -5.76
N ILE A 47 14.66 -9.19 -6.68
CA ILE A 47 13.53 -9.82 -7.36
C ILE A 47 12.59 -10.50 -6.37
N LEU A 48 13.15 -11.23 -5.40
CA LEU A 48 12.37 -11.87 -4.35
C LEU A 48 11.60 -10.82 -3.53
N THR A 49 12.27 -9.73 -3.15
CA THR A 49 11.66 -8.61 -2.43
C THR A 49 10.52 -8.02 -3.25
N PHE A 50 10.74 -7.74 -4.53
CA PHE A 50 9.70 -7.24 -5.43
C PHE A 50 8.47 -8.15 -5.50
N LEU A 51 8.67 -9.47 -5.64
CA LEU A 51 7.59 -10.46 -5.64
C LEU A 51 6.80 -10.45 -4.33
N VAL A 52 7.50 -10.41 -3.19
CA VAL A 52 6.88 -10.33 -1.86
C VAL A 52 6.10 -9.03 -1.71
N LEU A 53 6.63 -7.89 -2.18
CA LEU A 53 5.93 -6.60 -2.13
C LEU A 53 4.67 -6.59 -2.98
N ILE A 54 4.70 -7.18 -4.17
CA ILE A 54 3.51 -7.33 -5.01
C ILE A 54 2.47 -8.19 -4.30
N GLY A 55 2.89 -9.35 -3.77
CA GLY A 55 2.02 -10.25 -3.01
C GLY A 55 1.39 -9.55 -1.79
N LEU A 56 2.20 -8.82 -1.01
CA LEU A 56 1.73 -8.06 0.14
C LEU A 56 0.78 -6.93 -0.26
N SER A 57 1.11 -6.18 -1.32
CA SER A 57 0.26 -5.10 -1.84
C SER A 57 -1.10 -5.63 -2.30
N LEU A 58 -1.11 -6.79 -2.98
CA LEU A 58 -2.33 -7.49 -3.37
C LEU A 58 -3.11 -7.95 -2.13
N VAL A 59 -2.49 -8.63 -1.18
CA VAL A 59 -3.16 -9.10 0.05
C VAL A 59 -3.78 -7.95 0.83
N VAL A 60 -3.06 -6.83 1.01
CA VAL A 60 -3.58 -5.65 1.70
C VAL A 60 -4.78 -5.07 0.97
N ARG A 61 -4.70 -4.95 -0.37
CA ARG A 61 -5.77 -4.40 -1.19
C ARG A 61 -7.01 -5.30 -1.27
N LEU A 62 -6.81 -6.60 -1.46
CA LEU A 62 -7.89 -7.58 -1.64
C LEU A 62 -8.53 -8.00 -0.32
N ARG A 63 -7.77 -8.04 0.78
CA ARG A 63 -8.21 -8.66 2.04
C ARG A 63 -8.41 -7.69 3.19
N LEU A 64 -7.67 -6.57 3.24
CA LEU A 64 -7.66 -5.68 4.41
C LEU A 64 -8.47 -4.39 4.20
N PHE A 65 -8.27 -3.67 3.08
CA PHE A 65 -8.97 -2.40 2.83
C PHE A 65 -9.26 -2.20 1.34
N PRO A 66 -10.51 -2.41 0.87
CA PRO A 66 -10.90 -2.11 -0.50
C PRO A 66 -11.05 -0.61 -0.82
N GLU A 67 -10.64 0.29 0.09
CA GLU A 67 -10.73 1.75 -0.07
C GLU A 67 -9.44 2.37 -0.67
N LYS A 68 -9.62 3.39 -1.52
CA LYS A 68 -8.55 4.14 -2.19
C LYS A 68 -7.51 4.69 -1.21
N GLY A 69 -6.22 4.62 -1.56
CA GLY A 69 -5.14 5.25 -0.79
C GLY A 69 -4.75 4.55 0.52
N SER A 70 -5.43 3.46 0.90
CA SER A 70 -5.07 2.69 2.09
C SER A 70 -3.75 1.93 1.93
N ALA A 71 -3.41 1.50 0.70
CA ALA A 71 -2.15 0.82 0.41
C ALA A 71 -0.94 1.76 0.58
N THR A 72 -1.05 3.02 0.13
CA THR A 72 -0.01 4.04 0.29
C THR A 72 0.18 4.43 1.75
N ARG A 73 -0.92 4.60 2.51
CA ARG A 73 -0.87 4.86 3.96
C ARG A 73 -0.29 3.68 4.74
N PHE A 74 -0.61 2.45 4.34
CA PHE A 74 -0.01 1.24 4.89
C PHE A 74 1.49 1.20 4.59
N GLY A 75 1.90 1.38 3.34
CA GLY A 75 3.31 1.42 2.94
C GLY A 75 4.09 2.46 3.72
N PHE A 76 3.56 3.67 3.90
CA PHE A 76 4.22 4.70 4.70
C PHE A 76 4.31 4.35 6.19
N THR A 77 3.21 3.87 6.79
CA THR A 77 3.18 3.51 8.22
C THR A 77 4.09 2.31 8.51
N ALA A 78 4.05 1.29 7.65
CA ALA A 78 4.89 0.12 7.77
C ALA A 78 6.36 0.44 7.53
N ALA A 79 6.67 1.35 6.59
CA ALA A 79 8.04 1.83 6.40
C ALA A 79 8.54 2.59 7.64
N ALA A 80 7.73 3.48 8.21
CA ALA A 80 8.11 4.23 9.41
C ALA A 80 8.37 3.33 10.62
N VAL A 81 7.49 2.36 10.87
CA VAL A 81 7.66 1.38 11.96
C VAL A 81 8.85 0.46 11.69
N GLY A 82 8.96 -0.06 10.47
CA GLY A 82 10.06 -0.93 10.07
C GLY A 82 11.42 -0.26 10.20
N LEU A 83 11.58 0.97 9.70
CA LEU A 83 12.85 1.71 9.81
C LEU A 83 13.26 1.99 11.25
N LEU A 84 12.28 2.28 12.13
CA LEU A 84 12.56 2.44 13.55
C LEU A 84 13.08 1.14 14.17
N LEU A 85 12.44 0.01 13.86
CA LEU A 85 12.88 -1.31 14.33
C LEU A 85 14.25 -1.69 13.75
N ASP A 86 14.47 -1.42 12.47
CA ASP A 86 15.75 -1.69 11.81
C ASP A 86 16.89 -0.82 12.36
N THR A 87 16.58 0.36 12.89
CA THR A 87 17.59 1.14 13.64
C THR A 87 18.07 0.38 14.87
N PHE A 88 17.16 -0.29 15.59
CA PHE A 88 17.55 -1.16 16.70
C PHE A 88 18.28 -2.41 16.22
N THR A 89 17.85 -3.01 15.11
CA THR A 89 18.53 -4.14 14.46
C THR A 89 19.98 -3.80 14.11
N VAL A 90 20.22 -2.66 13.47
CA VAL A 90 21.56 -2.18 13.09
C VAL A 90 22.40 -1.92 14.34
N MET A 91 21.83 -1.28 15.36
CA MET A 91 22.52 -0.97 16.62
C MET A 91 22.91 -2.24 17.38
N LYS A 92 22.12 -3.32 17.25
CA LYS A 92 22.34 -4.63 17.88
C LYS A 92 22.66 -5.71 16.87
N ARG A 93 23.32 -5.36 15.75
CA ARG A 93 23.52 -6.26 14.60
C ARG A 93 24.14 -7.61 14.97
N GLU A 94 25.11 -7.63 15.87
CA GLU A 94 25.79 -8.85 16.33
C GLU A 94 24.90 -9.73 17.22
N GLN A 95 23.88 -9.16 17.86
CA GLN A 95 22.92 -9.91 18.69
C GLN A 95 21.74 -10.43 17.86
N VAL A 96 21.36 -9.69 16.81
CA VAL A 96 20.23 -10.07 15.94
C VAL A 96 20.68 -11.04 14.85
N PHE A 97 21.88 -10.85 14.30
CA PHE A 97 22.48 -11.70 13.28
C PHE A 97 23.89 -12.13 13.73
N PRO A 98 23.99 -13.07 14.70
CA PRO A 98 25.27 -13.50 15.24
C PRO A 98 26.14 -14.24 14.22
N ASP A 99 25.51 -14.84 13.21
CA ASP A 99 26.20 -15.64 12.19
C ASP A 99 26.71 -14.80 11.00
N PHE A 100 26.43 -13.49 10.97
CA PHE A 100 26.82 -12.64 9.84
C PHE A 100 28.27 -12.19 9.94
N SER A 101 28.97 -12.22 8.81
CA SER A 101 30.27 -11.54 8.66
C SER A 101 30.09 -10.02 8.58
N GLU A 102 31.18 -9.26 8.79
CA GLU A 102 31.17 -7.79 8.66
C GLU A 102 30.70 -7.36 7.26
N GLN A 103 31.10 -8.12 6.24
CA GLN A 103 30.71 -7.92 4.85
C GLN A 103 29.21 -8.23 4.62
N GLN A 104 28.67 -9.27 5.26
CA GLN A 104 27.24 -9.59 5.18
C GLN A 104 26.37 -8.54 5.87
N HIS A 105 26.83 -7.93 6.97
CA HIS A 105 26.14 -6.77 7.56
C HIS A 105 26.09 -5.58 6.61
N HIS A 106 27.18 -5.32 5.87
CA HIS A 106 27.18 -4.30 4.82
C HIS A 106 26.23 -4.66 3.68
N ALA A 107 26.25 -5.90 3.19
CA ALA A 107 25.34 -6.39 2.16
C ALA A 107 23.86 -6.22 2.56
N TRP A 108 23.53 -6.60 3.80
CA TRP A 108 22.19 -6.44 4.36
C TRP A 108 21.76 -4.97 4.42
N SER A 109 22.65 -4.06 4.81
CA SER A 109 22.34 -2.62 4.83
C SER A 109 22.06 -2.05 3.44
N VAL A 110 22.82 -2.47 2.42
CA VAL A 110 22.62 -2.06 1.03
C VAL A 110 21.27 -2.58 0.53
N TRP A 111 21.00 -3.87 0.70
CA TRP A 111 19.70 -4.45 0.36
C TRP A 111 18.55 -3.73 1.08
N MET A 112 18.69 -3.46 2.38
CA MET A 112 17.64 -2.80 3.18
C MET A 112 17.28 -1.42 2.60
N THR A 113 18.26 -0.62 2.16
CA THR A 113 17.98 0.68 1.53
C THR A 113 17.19 0.56 0.22
N LEU A 114 17.53 -0.42 -0.62
CA LEU A 114 16.81 -0.70 -1.87
C LEU A 114 15.41 -1.25 -1.58
N ALA A 115 15.30 -2.18 -0.65
CA ALA A 115 14.05 -2.78 -0.23
C ALA A 115 13.07 -1.70 0.27
N TYR A 116 13.50 -0.74 1.09
CA TYR A 116 12.63 0.35 1.53
C TYR A 116 12.24 1.32 0.41
N ALA A 117 13.15 1.60 -0.53
CA ALA A 117 12.80 2.40 -1.71
C ALA A 117 11.69 1.72 -2.51
N MET A 118 11.79 0.41 -2.75
CA MET A 118 10.75 -0.37 -3.41
C MET A 118 9.49 -0.51 -2.57
N PHE A 119 9.62 -0.70 -1.27
CA PHE A 119 8.49 -0.82 -0.33
C PHE A 119 7.62 0.43 -0.34
N LEU A 120 8.21 1.61 -0.56
CA LEU A 120 7.49 2.87 -0.73
C LEU A 120 6.95 3.06 -2.15
N LEU A 121 7.75 2.73 -3.18
CA LEU A 121 7.38 2.95 -4.58
C LEU A 121 6.30 1.99 -5.09
N VAL A 122 6.38 0.70 -4.76
CA VAL A 122 5.48 -0.34 -5.29
C VAL A 122 4.02 -0.08 -4.90
N PRO A 123 3.66 0.15 -3.62
CA PRO A 123 2.28 0.47 -3.25
C PRO A 123 1.78 1.76 -3.91
N ALA A 124 2.63 2.78 -4.03
CA ALA A 124 2.27 4.05 -4.65
C ALA A 124 1.99 3.89 -6.16
N VAL A 125 2.78 3.06 -6.85
CA VAL A 125 2.59 2.75 -8.27
C VAL A 125 1.34 1.87 -8.47
N VAL A 126 1.10 0.87 -7.62
CA VAL A 126 -0.09 0.01 -7.67
C VAL A 126 -1.38 0.78 -7.39
N ASP A 127 -1.34 1.76 -6.49
CA ASP A 127 -2.47 2.64 -6.18
C ASP A 127 -2.79 3.56 -7.38
N ARG A 128 -1.76 4.02 -8.12
CA ARG A 128 -1.94 4.80 -9.36
C ARG A 128 -2.36 3.98 -10.58
N LEU A 129 -1.87 2.75 -10.72
CA LEU A 129 -2.05 1.93 -11.92
C LEU A 129 -3.41 1.26 -12.04
N VAL A 130 -4.16 1.11 -10.94
CA VAL A 130 -5.49 0.51 -11.02
C VAL A 130 -6.52 1.62 -11.19
N PRO A 131 -7.04 1.82 -12.42
CA PRO A 131 -8.08 2.80 -12.66
C PRO A 131 -9.30 2.46 -11.82
N GLU A 132 -9.86 3.51 -11.25
CA GLU A 132 -11.15 3.54 -10.59
C GLU A 132 -12.17 2.78 -11.43
N LYS A 133 -12.73 1.68 -10.90
CA LYS A 133 -14.08 1.32 -11.33
C LYS A 133 -14.93 2.46 -10.79
N LYS A 134 -15.14 3.46 -11.64
CA LYS A 134 -16.19 4.47 -11.50
C LYS A 134 -17.42 3.63 -11.15
N SER A 135 -17.80 3.62 -9.87
CA SER A 135 -19.18 3.29 -9.56
C SER A 135 -19.92 4.35 -10.32
N ASP A 136 -20.51 3.92 -11.43
CA ASP A 136 -21.54 4.65 -12.12
C ASP A 136 -22.58 4.89 -11.02
N ILE A 137 -22.45 6.00 -10.31
CA ILE A 137 -23.56 6.61 -9.62
C ILE A 137 -24.40 7.05 -10.80
N ARG A 138 -25.19 6.08 -11.27
CA ARG A 138 -26.50 6.28 -11.86
C ARG A 138 -27.03 7.51 -11.17
N ALA A 139 -27.02 8.62 -11.91
CA ALA A 139 -27.75 9.79 -11.52
C ALA A 139 -29.13 9.25 -11.13
N GLU A 140 -29.42 9.30 -9.83
CA GLU A 140 -30.77 9.17 -9.36
C GLU A 140 -31.53 10.23 -10.16
N GLU A 141 -32.39 9.76 -11.06
CA GLU A 141 -33.45 10.58 -11.62
C GLU A 141 -34.10 11.32 -10.44
N PRO A 142 -34.18 12.66 -10.46
CA PRO A 142 -35.18 13.31 -9.65
C PRO A 142 -36.53 13.03 -10.31
N GLU A 143 -37.11 11.87 -10.00
CA GLU A 143 -38.53 11.63 -10.20
C GLU A 143 -39.28 12.47 -9.15
N GLU A 144 -40.27 13.22 -9.64
CA GLU A 144 -41.29 13.98 -8.91
C GLU A 144 -40.91 15.36 -8.33
N LEU A 145 -40.90 16.37 -9.22
CA LEU A 145 -41.60 17.62 -8.92
C LEU A 145 -42.88 17.64 -9.76
N GLY A 146 -43.92 16.97 -9.25
CA GLY A 146 -45.27 17.04 -9.82
C GLY A 146 -45.81 18.47 -9.71
N LEU A 147 -45.60 19.26 -10.77
CA LEU A 147 -46.34 20.48 -11.02
C LEU A 147 -47.52 20.10 -11.93
N PRO A 148 -48.78 20.32 -11.51
CA PRO A 148 -49.91 20.08 -12.41
C PRO A 148 -49.88 21.11 -13.54
N GLU A 149 -49.61 20.65 -14.75
CA GLU A 149 -50.03 21.31 -15.99
C GLU A 149 -51.54 21.14 -16.12
N ASP A 150 -52.33 22.14 -15.72
CA ASP A 150 -53.42 22.68 -16.55
C ASP A 150 -54.02 23.92 -15.87
N GLU A 151 -54.70 24.75 -16.67
CA GLU A 151 -55.49 25.94 -16.30
C GLU A 151 -54.75 27.27 -16.20
N THR A 152 -54.21 27.74 -17.33
CA THR A 152 -54.43 29.17 -17.68
C THR A 152 -54.55 29.39 -19.19
N LYS A 153 -55.49 28.67 -19.81
CA LYS A 153 -56.14 29.08 -21.07
C LYS A 153 -57.62 29.35 -20.81
N ALA A 154 -57.91 30.43 -20.09
CA ALA A 154 -59.25 31.00 -20.01
C ALA A 154 -59.18 32.48 -19.57
N SER A 155 -58.57 33.34 -20.37
CA SER A 155 -58.76 34.79 -20.25
C SER A 155 -58.66 35.45 -21.62
N SER A 156 -59.53 35.02 -22.52
CA SER A 156 -59.95 35.75 -23.71
C SER A 156 -61.29 35.16 -24.12
N TYR A 157 -62.32 36.02 -24.16
CA TYR A 157 -63.68 35.76 -24.66
C TYR A 157 -64.69 35.05 -23.74
N SER A 158 -65.37 35.81 -22.87
CA SER A 158 -66.85 36.01 -22.90
C SER A 158 -67.39 36.54 -21.56
N ALA A 159 -67.74 37.83 -21.53
CA ALA A 159 -68.91 38.34 -20.80
C ALA A 159 -69.11 39.80 -21.23
N HIS A 160 -69.78 39.96 -22.37
CA HIS A 160 -70.72 41.06 -22.50
C HIS A 160 -71.96 40.69 -21.66
N ALA A 161 -72.58 41.72 -21.06
CA ALA A 161 -73.88 41.73 -20.35
C ALA A 161 -73.77 41.20 -18.89
N GLU A 162 -74.26 41.82 -17.81
CA GLU A 162 -75.27 42.86 -17.48
C GLU A 162 -74.76 43.49 -16.14
N GLU A 163 -74.94 44.74 -15.71
CA GLU A 163 -76.02 45.75 -15.76
C GLU A 163 -75.45 47.18 -15.81
#